data_AF-A0A165MJF3-F1
#
_entry.id   AF-A0A165MJF3-F1
#
_cell.length_a   1.000
_cell.length_b   1.000
_cell.length_c   1.000
_cell.angle_alpha   90.00
_cell.angle_beta   90.00
_cell.angle_gamma   90.00
#
_symmetry.space_group_name_H-M   'P 1'
#
loop_
_entity.id
_entity.type
_entity.pdbx_description
1 polymer ?
#
loop_
_entity_poly.entity_id
_entity_poly.type
_entity_poly.pdbx_seq_one_letter_code
_entity_poly.pdbx_strand_id
1 'polypeptide(L)'
;MNAHQRSPVRPMPESELLRIVETIRALVVGRHVVARTAVTASRSKADRALASIRAAAAKALRISSIPCAILLDSLPSSALNSTCANLALDDVLALSRTNRRLRYQALAYLANLNAVEVPYTSASGWVQTSRNALGRRTVSARLFDLESASDIGKALDTLADSLVDAYRLSVEVDWSPATERGLLRALSEPASQLQSFSLTSYIYNIHDMRHHTLLDLDGQHLLFANIAPSLTKCSLNGVRLPPASSAAFRAVTCFKYSLVKVMEVADISRILALMPSLRTLALMASGFQAITGDIPLVTHSTLRNILLSTWDQCNALPWLPQFHFVDNISLVGTTVFALKSLPYHVPHGACVQHVDALVFSRHKALDLETCIRLHHGHVGDPNAVLFQVSAYPLTWLSIGELVWPDGETIMPAMNTLETLAVTFAPCFLIGPYSPYVGLFAAAYTTPGAPDTRWAMPRLRELRISSPPLSQDSPHLTQDWQTCRCGSFTVSLHDVSSFIRHCVSFSAPKLDAVVVAGATVIDYDFAAAWSDLVRFTEGVDIEEGCDTKYARRIPTTPSLTGADFENYFSLT
;
A
#
# COMPACT_ATOMS: atom_id res chain seq x y z
N MET A 1 -6.94 20.20 62.75
CA MET A 1 -6.88 20.72 61.37
C MET A 1 -5.58 20.25 60.75
N ASN A 2 -5.60 19.13 60.02
CA ASN A 2 -4.40 18.59 59.36
C ASN A 2 -4.46 18.92 57.87
N ALA A 3 -3.56 19.78 57.43
CA ALA A 3 -3.35 20.10 56.02
C ALA A 3 -2.68 18.91 55.32
N HIS A 4 -3.39 18.29 54.38
CA HIS A 4 -2.80 17.32 53.47
C HIS A 4 -1.87 18.04 52.49
N GLN A 5 -0.56 17.92 52.73
CA GLN A 5 0.47 18.19 51.74
C GLN A 5 0.26 17.30 50.51
N ARG A 6 -0.13 17.91 49.38
CA ARG A 6 -0.07 17.24 48.07
C ARG A 6 1.39 17.12 47.68
N SER A 7 1.86 15.88 47.50
CA SER A 7 3.20 15.62 46.98
C SER A 7 3.33 16.19 45.55
N PRO A 8 4.48 16.78 45.18
CA PRO A 8 4.71 17.26 43.82
C PRO A 8 4.71 16.08 42.86
N VAL A 9 3.90 16.18 41.81
CA VAL A 9 3.84 15.19 40.73
C VAL A 9 5.21 15.17 40.04
N ARG A 10 5.92 14.03 40.11
CA ARG A 10 7.17 13.85 39.38
C ARG A 10 6.90 13.94 37.87
N PRO A 11 7.73 14.66 37.10
CA PRO A 11 7.63 14.66 35.64
C PRO A 11 7.85 13.23 35.12
N MET A 12 6.94 12.79 34.25
CA MET A 12 6.99 11.47 33.61
C MET A 12 8.18 11.42 32.63
N PRO A 13 9.02 10.38 32.67
CA PRO A 13 10.12 10.21 31.71
C PRO A 13 9.62 10.18 30.26
N GLU A 14 10.33 10.86 29.37
CA GLU A 14 9.96 11.01 27.94
C GLU A 14 9.81 9.66 27.21
N SER A 15 10.62 8.66 27.59
CA SER A 15 10.54 7.29 27.09
C SER A 15 9.25 6.57 27.49
N GLU A 16 8.70 6.90 28.66
CA GLU A 16 7.46 6.31 29.17
C GLU A 16 6.23 6.95 28.50
N LEU A 17 6.31 8.27 28.25
CA LEU A 17 5.34 9.00 27.43
C LEU A 17 5.29 8.43 25.99
N LEU A 18 6.45 8.19 25.37
CA LEU A 18 6.55 7.62 24.02
C LEU A 18 5.90 6.23 23.96
N ARG A 19 6.16 5.38 24.95
CA ARG A 19 5.55 4.03 25.03
C ARG A 19 4.03 4.08 25.16
N ILE A 20 3.50 5.02 25.95
CA ILE A 20 2.06 5.25 26.09
C ILE A 20 1.46 5.72 24.76
N VAL A 21 2.12 6.64 24.08
CA VAL A 21 1.70 7.17 22.78
C VAL A 21 1.69 6.07 21.70
N GLU A 22 2.73 5.24 21.62
CA GLU A 22 2.79 4.10 20.67
C GLU A 22 1.72 3.04 20.96
N THR A 23 1.45 2.78 22.23
CA THR A 23 0.39 1.82 22.64
C THR A 23 -1.01 2.37 22.33
N ILE A 24 -1.24 3.66 22.54
CA ILE A 24 -2.50 4.33 22.14
C ILE A 24 -2.63 4.32 20.62
N ARG A 25 -1.54 4.56 19.88
CA ARG A 25 -1.50 4.53 18.42
C ARG A 25 -1.88 3.15 17.86
N ALA A 26 -1.32 2.07 18.41
CA ALA A 26 -1.67 0.70 18.03
C ALA A 26 -3.15 0.35 18.32
N LEU A 27 -3.76 0.92 19.36
CA LEU A 27 -5.12 0.61 19.79
C LEU A 27 -6.21 1.49 19.16
N VAL A 28 -5.91 2.74 18.83
CA VAL A 28 -6.86 3.67 18.21
C VAL A 28 -6.94 3.46 16.70
N VAL A 29 -5.80 3.23 16.04
CA VAL A 29 -5.74 2.90 14.60
C VAL A 29 -6.48 1.59 14.31
N GLY A 30 -6.43 0.61 15.23
CA GLY A 30 -7.13 -0.67 15.06
C GLY A 30 -8.66 -0.65 15.27
N ARG A 31 -9.28 0.47 15.68
CA ARG A 31 -10.72 0.47 16.07
C ARG A 31 -11.61 1.53 15.43
N HIS A 32 -11.07 2.52 14.72
CA HIS A 32 -11.89 3.62 14.15
C HIS A 32 -12.63 3.30 12.85
N VAL A 33 -12.69 2.02 12.51
CA VAL A 33 -13.22 1.54 11.24
C VAL A 33 -14.63 0.96 11.41
N VAL A 34 -15.15 0.79 12.63
CA VAL A 34 -16.48 0.18 12.88
C VAL A 34 -17.59 1.22 13.14
N ALA A 35 -17.41 2.50 12.80
CA ALA A 35 -18.32 3.57 13.27
C ALA A 35 -18.85 4.55 12.21
N ARG A 36 -18.68 4.27 10.91
CA ARG A 36 -19.06 5.23 9.84
C ARG A 36 -20.45 5.08 9.23
N THR A 37 -21.33 4.23 9.76
CA THR A 37 -22.73 4.19 9.37
C THR A 37 -23.65 4.42 10.59
N ALA A 38 -24.04 5.69 10.78
CA ALA A 38 -25.27 6.18 11.43
C ALA A 38 -25.00 7.56 12.07
N VAL A 39 -25.50 8.60 11.40
CA VAL A 39 -25.67 9.95 11.94
C VAL A 39 -26.74 9.89 13.03
N THR A 40 -26.28 9.83 14.27
CA THR A 40 -26.85 10.40 15.52
C THR A 40 -25.98 9.88 16.66
N ALA A 41 -25.08 10.73 17.14
CA ALA A 41 -24.06 10.33 18.11
C ALA A 41 -24.69 10.00 19.48
N SER A 42 -24.85 8.72 19.80
CA SER A 42 -25.24 8.30 21.15
C SER A 42 -24.03 8.25 22.08
N ARG A 43 -24.25 8.67 23.33
CA ARG A 43 -23.32 8.61 24.49
C ARG A 43 -22.49 7.31 24.54
N SER A 44 -23.05 6.21 24.06
CA SER A 44 -22.41 4.88 24.02
C SER A 44 -21.15 4.78 23.15
N LYS A 45 -20.98 5.63 22.12
CA LYS A 45 -19.76 5.65 21.27
C LYS A 45 -18.61 6.37 21.99
N ALA A 46 -18.93 7.48 22.66
CA ALA A 46 -17.98 8.22 23.49
C ALA A 46 -17.49 7.37 24.68
N ASP A 47 -18.40 6.66 25.36
CA ASP A 47 -18.07 5.79 26.48
C ASP A 47 -17.20 4.59 26.06
N ARG A 48 -17.41 4.03 24.87
CA ARG A 48 -16.57 2.94 24.31
C ARG A 48 -15.17 3.39 23.89
N ALA A 49 -15.05 4.57 23.29
CA ALA A 49 -13.76 5.16 22.97
C ALA A 49 -12.97 5.46 24.25
N LEU A 50 -13.62 6.07 25.26
CA LEU A 50 -13.05 6.30 26.58
C LEU A 50 -12.62 5.03 27.29
N ALA A 51 -13.42 3.95 27.24
CA ALA A 51 -13.07 2.67 27.83
C ALA A 51 -11.84 2.03 27.14
N SER A 52 -11.75 2.14 25.81
CA SER A 52 -10.63 1.59 25.04
C SER A 52 -9.33 2.35 25.28
N ILE A 53 -9.38 3.68 25.35
CA ILE A 53 -8.20 4.51 25.63
C ILE A 53 -7.75 4.32 27.10
N ARG A 54 -8.68 4.16 28.05
CA ARG A 54 -8.37 3.81 29.46
C ARG A 54 -7.66 2.46 29.59
N ALA A 55 -8.14 1.44 28.88
CA ALA A 55 -7.51 0.11 28.89
C ALA A 55 -6.12 0.14 28.24
N ALA A 56 -5.93 0.93 27.19
CA ALA A 56 -4.64 1.17 26.54
C ALA A 56 -3.64 1.84 27.48
N ALA A 57 -4.05 2.93 28.15
CA ALA A 57 -3.23 3.65 29.10
C ALA A 57 -2.82 2.76 30.29
N ALA A 58 -3.76 1.97 30.83
CA ALA A 58 -3.48 1.02 31.90
C ALA A 58 -2.47 -0.07 31.49
N LYS A 59 -2.57 -0.60 30.26
CA LYS A 59 -1.64 -1.60 29.73
C LYS A 59 -0.25 -1.02 29.43
N ALA A 60 -0.20 0.22 28.95
CA ALA A 60 1.04 0.90 28.60
C ALA A 60 1.86 1.34 29.83
N LEU A 61 1.22 1.61 30.96
CA LEU A 61 1.88 2.12 32.16
C LEU A 61 2.58 1.06 33.03
N ARG A 62 2.46 -0.26 32.76
CA ARG A 62 3.03 -1.40 33.55
C ARG A 62 3.49 -1.06 34.98
N ILE A 63 2.59 -0.55 35.81
CA ILE A 63 2.78 -0.43 37.26
C ILE A 63 1.69 -1.28 37.88
N SER A 64 2.09 -2.37 38.54
CA SER A 64 1.21 -3.34 39.20
C SER A 64 0.46 -2.79 40.43
N SER A 65 0.45 -1.47 40.63
CA SER A 65 -0.24 -0.82 41.74
C SER A 65 -0.53 0.66 41.46
N ILE A 66 -1.46 0.92 40.55
CA ILE A 66 -2.26 2.16 40.64
C ILE A 66 -3.71 1.71 40.87
N PRO A 67 -4.27 1.90 42.08
CA PRO A 67 -5.70 1.74 42.29
C PRO A 67 -6.42 2.85 41.51
N CYS A 68 -7.46 2.48 40.77
CA CYS A 68 -8.30 3.33 39.93
C CYS A 68 -7.72 3.80 38.58
N ALA A 69 -8.54 3.59 37.54
CA ALA A 69 -8.36 4.09 36.19
C ALA A 69 -7.96 5.57 36.17
N ILE A 70 -6.77 5.89 35.68
CA ILE A 70 -6.39 7.26 35.36
C ILE A 70 -7.40 7.76 34.33
N LEU A 71 -8.26 8.68 34.75
CA LEU A 71 -9.20 9.33 33.86
C LEU A 71 -8.39 10.19 32.88
N LEU A 72 -8.66 10.10 31.57
CA LEU A 72 -7.94 10.87 30.53
C LEU A 72 -7.92 12.39 30.79
N ASP A 73 -8.94 12.90 31.48
CA ASP A 73 -9.04 14.29 31.89
C ASP A 73 -8.06 14.69 33.00
N SER A 74 -7.34 13.74 33.60
CA SER A 74 -6.28 13.98 34.59
C SER A 74 -4.87 14.04 33.98
N LEU A 75 -4.71 13.76 32.69
CA LEU A 75 -3.43 13.85 32.01
C LEU A 75 -2.95 15.32 31.91
N PRO A 76 -1.64 15.60 32.06
CA PRO A 76 -1.07 16.90 31.76
C PRO A 76 -1.39 17.34 30.32
N SER A 77 -1.58 18.64 30.09
CA SER A 77 -1.89 19.18 28.75
C SER A 77 -0.82 18.82 27.70
N SER A 78 0.46 18.69 28.09
CA SER A 78 1.54 18.25 27.20
C SER A 78 1.36 16.82 26.72
N ALA A 79 1.03 15.89 27.63
CA ALA A 79 0.76 14.49 27.30
C ALA A 79 -0.49 14.35 26.43
N LEU A 80 -1.54 15.13 26.71
CA LEU A 80 -2.76 15.14 25.91
C LEU A 80 -2.51 15.71 24.51
N ASN A 81 -1.75 16.81 24.39
CA ASN A 81 -1.38 17.39 23.10
C ASN A 81 -0.54 16.41 22.27
N SER A 82 0.43 15.73 22.89
CA SER A 82 1.19 14.66 22.24
C SER A 82 0.30 13.50 21.82
N THR A 83 -0.73 13.17 22.60
CA THR A 83 -1.71 12.13 22.24
C THR A 83 -2.53 12.59 21.04
N CYS A 84 -3.11 13.79 21.07
CA CYS A 84 -3.85 14.38 19.95
C CYS A 84 -3.01 14.50 18.67
N ALA A 85 -1.70 14.69 18.79
CA ALA A 85 -0.78 14.74 17.64
C ALA A 85 -0.56 13.41 16.92
N ASN A 86 -0.96 12.31 17.55
CA ASN A 86 -0.89 10.97 16.97
C ASN A 86 -2.29 10.41 16.61
N LEU A 87 -3.34 11.21 16.78
CA LEU A 87 -4.71 10.88 16.41
C LEU A 87 -5.07 11.50 15.05
N ALA A 88 -5.95 10.85 14.30
CA ALA A 88 -6.53 11.46 13.10
C ALA A 88 -7.40 12.68 13.50
N LEU A 89 -7.59 13.63 12.59
CA LEU A 89 -8.39 14.84 12.85
C LEU A 89 -9.79 14.52 13.38
N ASP A 90 -10.46 13.55 12.74
CA ASP A 90 -11.78 13.05 13.14
C ASP A 90 -11.80 12.51 14.58
N ASP A 91 -10.70 11.89 15.02
CA ASP A 91 -10.57 11.30 16.35
C ASP A 91 -10.31 12.38 17.42
N VAL A 92 -9.54 13.41 17.08
CA VAL A 92 -9.36 14.60 17.94
C VAL A 92 -10.69 15.35 18.08
N LEU A 93 -11.47 15.47 17.00
CA LEU A 93 -12.82 16.04 17.03
C LEU A 93 -13.77 15.17 17.85
N ALA A 94 -13.72 13.85 17.72
CA ALA A 94 -14.51 12.93 18.54
C ALA A 94 -14.12 13.05 20.02
N LEU A 95 -12.83 13.10 20.34
CA LEU A 95 -12.30 13.30 21.69
C LEU A 95 -12.81 14.61 22.30
N SER A 96 -12.85 15.68 21.50
CA SER A 96 -13.39 16.99 21.93
C SER A 96 -14.87 16.94 22.33
N ARG A 97 -15.62 15.92 21.89
CA ARG A 97 -17.06 15.77 22.19
C ARG A 97 -17.32 14.89 23.42
N THR A 98 -16.29 14.27 24.01
CA THR A 98 -16.46 13.29 25.11
C THR A 98 -16.59 13.93 26.50
N ASN A 99 -15.82 14.97 26.80
CA ASN A 99 -15.75 15.60 28.11
C ASN A 99 -15.41 17.09 27.96
N ARG A 100 -15.98 17.97 28.79
CA ARG A 100 -15.76 19.43 28.71
C ARG A 100 -14.29 19.84 28.81
N ARG A 101 -13.49 19.17 29.63
CA ARG A 101 -12.05 19.46 29.77
C ARG A 101 -11.25 18.99 28.55
N LEU A 102 -11.51 17.76 28.10
CA LEU A 102 -10.93 17.22 26.86
C LEU A 102 -11.35 18.06 25.64
N ARG A 103 -12.57 18.61 25.65
CA ARG A 103 -13.04 19.59 24.67
C ARG A 103 -12.15 20.81 24.62
N TYR A 104 -11.94 21.49 25.75
CA TYR A 104 -11.10 22.69 25.78
C TYR A 104 -9.66 22.40 25.34
N GLN A 105 -9.08 21.28 25.76
CA GLN A 105 -7.71 20.92 25.43
C GLN A 105 -7.55 20.45 23.98
N ALA A 106 -8.46 19.59 23.49
CA ALA A 106 -8.47 19.16 22.09
C ALA A 106 -8.78 20.33 21.15
N LEU A 107 -9.70 21.22 21.51
CA LEU A 107 -9.96 22.44 20.73
C LEU A 107 -8.79 23.42 20.78
N ALA A 108 -8.09 23.57 21.92
CA ALA A 108 -6.87 24.37 21.98
C ALA A 108 -5.75 23.77 21.13
N TYR A 109 -5.63 22.44 21.10
CA TYR A 109 -4.72 21.73 20.22
C TYR A 109 -5.09 21.92 18.73
N LEU A 110 -6.37 21.79 18.37
CA LEU A 110 -6.88 22.04 17.01
C LEU A 110 -6.72 23.51 16.60
N ALA A 111 -6.92 24.44 17.52
CA ALA A 111 -6.67 25.86 17.31
C ALA A 111 -5.17 26.12 17.07
N ASN A 112 -4.27 25.49 17.83
CA ASN A 112 -2.82 25.56 17.61
C ASN A 112 -2.38 24.91 16.29
N LEU A 113 -3.12 23.91 15.80
CA LEU A 113 -2.91 23.31 14.49
C LEU A 113 -3.40 24.19 13.34
N ASN A 114 -4.08 25.32 13.61
CA ASN A 114 -4.91 26.04 12.63
C ASN A 114 -5.87 25.09 11.87
N ALA A 115 -6.25 23.97 12.49
CA ALA A 115 -7.18 22.99 11.96
C ALA A 115 -8.62 23.43 12.24
N VAL A 116 -8.95 24.67 11.85
CA VAL A 116 -10.33 24.98 11.51
C VAL A 116 -10.49 24.41 10.11
N GLU A 117 -11.18 23.27 9.98
CA GLU A 117 -11.78 22.93 8.70
C GLU A 117 -12.59 24.16 8.28
N VAL A 118 -12.10 24.89 7.29
CA VAL A 118 -12.97 25.78 6.54
C VAL A 118 -14.01 24.84 5.98
N PRO A 119 -15.31 24.99 6.35
CA PRO A 119 -16.33 24.15 5.76
C PRO A 119 -16.18 24.24 4.24
N TYR A 120 -16.37 23.12 3.54
CA TYR A 120 -16.43 22.98 2.07
C TYR A 120 -17.48 23.93 1.46
N THR A 121 -17.24 25.21 1.64
CA THR A 121 -17.93 26.34 1.07
C THR A 121 -17.19 26.62 -0.21
N SER A 122 -17.96 27.03 -1.21
CA SER A 122 -17.66 27.18 -2.62
C SER A 122 -16.56 28.22 -2.95
N ALA A 123 -15.51 28.32 -2.14
CA ALA A 123 -14.42 29.25 -2.32
C ALA A 123 -13.54 28.83 -3.50
N SER A 124 -13.31 29.77 -4.41
CA SER A 124 -12.47 29.63 -5.60
C SER A 124 -10.97 29.41 -5.27
N GLY A 125 -10.55 29.62 -4.03
CA GLY A 125 -9.18 29.29 -3.64
C GLY A 125 -8.96 29.35 -2.14
N TRP A 126 -8.12 28.47 -1.63
CA TRP A 126 -7.67 28.53 -0.24
C TRP A 126 -6.26 27.99 -0.06
N VAL A 127 -5.59 28.51 0.96
CA VAL A 127 -4.33 27.98 1.49
C VAL A 127 -4.53 27.68 2.96
N GLN A 128 -4.29 26.44 3.34
CA GLN A 128 -4.32 25.98 4.71
C GLN A 128 -2.90 25.67 5.16
N THR A 129 -2.54 26.21 6.31
CA THR A 129 -1.28 25.89 6.95
C THR A 129 -1.57 25.17 8.26
N SER A 130 -0.87 24.08 8.47
CA SER A 130 -0.94 23.29 9.70
C SER A 130 0.46 22.94 10.16
N ARG A 131 0.60 22.48 11.39
CA ARG A 131 1.87 21.92 11.88
C ARG A 131 1.67 20.45 12.21
N ASN A 132 2.65 19.61 11.91
CA ASN A 132 2.60 18.22 12.36
C ASN A 132 3.00 18.11 13.85
N ALA A 133 2.96 16.89 14.39
CA ALA A 133 3.35 16.60 15.78
C ALA A 133 4.76 17.10 16.16
N LEU A 134 5.65 17.23 15.17
CA LEU A 134 7.03 17.69 15.32
C LEU A 134 7.16 19.22 15.13
N GLY A 135 6.04 19.94 15.05
CA GLY A 135 6.00 21.37 14.82
C GLY A 135 6.36 21.81 13.39
N ARG A 136 6.56 20.88 12.45
CA ARG A 136 6.94 21.18 11.06
C ARG A 136 5.72 21.65 10.28
N ARG A 137 5.87 22.71 9.48
CA ARG A 137 4.77 23.33 8.74
C ARG A 137 4.39 22.51 7.51
N THR A 138 3.12 22.16 7.42
CA THR A 138 2.46 21.57 6.25
C THR A 138 1.58 22.64 5.60
N VAL A 139 1.74 22.81 4.29
CA VAL A 139 0.96 23.76 3.48
C VAL A 139 0.16 22.97 2.47
N SER A 140 -1.15 23.16 2.46
CA SER A 140 -2.05 22.62 1.46
C SER A 140 -2.77 23.78 0.79
N ALA A 141 -2.79 23.81 -0.53
CA ALA A 141 -3.49 24.82 -1.30
C ALA A 141 -4.41 24.16 -2.33
N ARG A 142 -5.55 24.79 -2.57
CA ARG A 142 -6.50 24.40 -3.60
C ARG A 142 -6.94 25.64 -4.34
N LEU A 143 -6.74 25.66 -5.66
CA LEU A 143 -6.90 26.82 -6.51
C LEU A 143 -7.88 26.48 -7.66
N PHE A 144 -9.13 26.95 -7.57
CA PHE A 144 -10.21 26.65 -8.52
C PHE A 144 -10.79 27.95 -9.10
N ASP A 145 -10.66 28.16 -10.41
CA ASP A 145 -11.16 29.39 -11.05
C ASP A 145 -12.67 29.36 -11.29
N LEU A 146 -13.44 29.38 -10.21
CA LEU A 146 -14.89 29.20 -10.26
C LEU A 146 -15.70 30.50 -10.28
N GLU A 147 -15.20 31.67 -9.84
CA GLU A 147 -15.94 32.95 -9.95
C GLU A 147 -15.22 34.23 -9.43
N SER A 148 -14.18 34.15 -8.59
CA SER A 148 -13.51 35.33 -7.97
C SER A 148 -11.99 35.34 -8.13
N ALA A 149 -11.49 36.09 -9.12
CA ALA A 149 -10.04 36.30 -9.33
C ALA A 149 -9.33 36.93 -8.11
N SER A 150 -10.07 37.69 -7.28
CA SER A 150 -9.51 38.34 -6.10
C SER A 150 -9.14 37.37 -4.97
N ASP A 151 -9.88 36.26 -4.84
CA ASP A 151 -9.64 35.26 -3.79
C ASP A 151 -8.46 34.35 -4.16
N ILE A 152 -8.31 34.03 -5.44
CA ILE A 152 -7.17 33.29 -5.98
C ILE A 152 -5.88 34.08 -5.81
N GLY A 153 -5.88 35.39 -6.10
CA GLY A 153 -4.72 36.26 -5.88
C GLY A 153 -4.23 36.24 -4.43
N LYS A 154 -5.14 36.42 -3.47
CA LYS A 154 -4.80 36.35 -2.04
C LYS A 154 -4.29 34.97 -1.62
N ALA A 155 -4.89 33.90 -2.16
CA ALA A 155 -4.43 32.54 -1.91
C ALA A 155 -2.99 32.34 -2.44
N LEU A 156 -2.67 32.85 -3.62
CA LEU A 156 -1.35 32.75 -4.22
C LEU A 156 -0.29 33.56 -3.46
N ASP A 157 -0.62 34.76 -2.98
CA ASP A 157 0.27 35.53 -2.11
C ASP A 157 0.52 34.80 -0.78
N THR A 158 -0.55 34.26 -0.17
CA THR A 158 -0.45 33.46 1.06
C THR A 158 0.38 32.19 0.86
N LEU A 159 0.28 31.57 -0.31
CA LEU A 159 1.09 30.40 -0.69
C LEU A 159 2.56 30.79 -0.74
N ALA A 160 2.91 31.87 -1.44
CA ALA A 160 4.28 32.37 -1.56
C ALA A 160 4.90 32.63 -0.17
N ASP A 161 4.19 33.35 0.70
CA ASP A 161 4.64 33.65 2.07
C ASP A 161 4.80 32.39 2.93
N SER A 162 4.05 31.32 2.62
CA SER A 162 4.08 30.07 3.37
C SER A 162 5.19 29.11 2.94
N LEU A 163 5.85 29.33 1.80
CA LEU A 163 6.87 28.41 1.27
C LEU A 163 8.18 28.43 2.04
N VAL A 164 8.55 29.58 2.62
CA VAL A 164 9.87 29.82 3.22
C VAL A 164 10.23 28.78 4.30
N ASP A 165 9.24 28.36 5.12
CA ASP A 165 9.39 27.36 6.19
C ASP A 165 8.52 26.10 5.97
N ALA A 166 7.98 25.92 4.76
CA ALA A 166 7.17 24.74 4.44
C ALA A 166 8.06 23.49 4.43
N TYR A 167 7.67 22.50 5.25
CA TYR A 167 8.27 21.16 5.21
C TYR A 167 7.60 20.26 4.17
N ARG A 168 6.29 20.43 3.97
CA ARG A 168 5.51 19.72 2.97
C ARG A 168 4.53 20.66 2.32
N LEU A 169 4.46 20.59 0.99
CA LEU A 169 3.57 21.38 0.17
C LEU A 169 2.71 20.46 -0.70
N SER A 170 1.40 20.67 -0.70
CA SER A 170 0.46 20.02 -1.61
C SER A 170 -0.42 21.07 -2.26
N VAL A 171 -0.41 21.15 -3.58
CA VAL A 171 -1.23 22.10 -4.34
C VAL A 171 -2.14 21.32 -5.28
N GLU A 172 -3.44 21.57 -5.17
CA GLU A 172 -4.45 21.14 -6.13
C GLU A 172 -4.91 22.35 -6.94
N VAL A 173 -5.00 22.21 -8.25
CA VAL A 173 -5.24 23.36 -9.13
C VAL A 173 -6.13 23.00 -10.31
N ASP A 174 -7.05 23.88 -10.64
CA ASP A 174 -7.73 23.95 -11.92
C ASP A 174 -7.13 25.10 -12.74
N TRP A 175 -6.81 24.80 -14.00
CA TRP A 175 -5.94 25.67 -14.78
C TRP A 175 -6.71 26.81 -15.43
N SER A 176 -6.30 28.02 -15.08
CA SER A 176 -6.60 29.22 -15.85
C SER A 176 -5.33 30.06 -16.06
N PRO A 177 -5.25 30.93 -17.08
CA PRO A 177 -4.08 31.77 -17.32
C PRO A 177 -3.70 32.70 -16.16
N ALA A 178 -4.65 33.01 -15.28
CA ALA A 178 -4.41 33.79 -14.06
C ALA A 178 -3.77 32.92 -12.97
N THR A 179 -4.37 31.74 -12.71
CA THR A 179 -3.87 30.77 -11.73
C THR A 179 -2.49 30.24 -12.10
N GLU A 180 -2.24 29.94 -13.37
CA GLU A 180 -0.93 29.52 -13.89
C GLU A 180 0.17 30.54 -13.57
N ARG A 181 0.01 31.79 -14.00
CA ARG A 181 1.04 32.82 -13.81
C ARG A 181 1.29 33.11 -12.34
N GLY A 182 0.22 33.23 -11.54
CA GLY A 182 0.38 33.52 -10.12
C GLY A 182 0.92 32.33 -9.33
N LEU A 183 0.59 31.09 -9.70
CA LEU A 183 1.19 29.88 -9.10
C LEU A 183 2.67 29.75 -9.45
N LEU A 184 3.06 29.98 -10.70
CA LEU A 184 4.47 29.99 -11.11
C LEU A 184 5.26 31.06 -10.36
N ARG A 185 4.67 32.24 -10.16
CA ARG A 185 5.26 33.29 -9.35
C ARG A 185 5.41 32.85 -7.88
N ALA A 186 4.36 32.32 -7.27
CA ALA A 186 4.41 31.85 -5.88
C ALA A 186 5.46 30.75 -5.70
N LEU A 187 5.48 29.76 -6.60
CA LEU A 187 6.44 28.66 -6.58
C LEU A 187 7.86 29.06 -7.00
N SER A 188 8.09 30.30 -7.44
CA SER A 188 9.44 30.77 -7.76
C SER A 188 10.26 31.16 -6.52
N GLU A 189 9.64 31.21 -5.33
CA GLU A 189 10.32 31.49 -4.07
C GLU A 189 11.17 30.30 -3.58
N PRO A 190 12.36 30.52 -2.99
CA PRO A 190 13.20 29.45 -2.43
C PRO A 190 12.49 28.60 -1.38
N ALA A 191 12.65 27.27 -1.46
CA ALA A 191 11.99 26.32 -0.56
C ALA A 191 13.01 25.43 0.16
N SER A 192 13.88 26.06 0.97
CA SER A 192 15.05 25.39 1.57
C SER A 192 14.73 24.20 2.49
N GLN A 193 13.59 24.25 3.19
CA GLN A 193 13.16 23.23 4.15
C GLN A 193 12.18 22.20 3.56
N LEU A 194 11.77 22.39 2.30
CA LEU A 194 10.74 21.57 1.68
C LEU A 194 11.27 20.16 1.42
N GLN A 195 10.65 19.17 2.07
CA GLN A 195 10.98 17.75 1.88
C GLN A 195 10.03 17.03 0.94
N SER A 196 8.77 17.45 0.91
CA SER A 196 7.74 16.82 0.10
C SER A 196 6.94 17.86 -0.68
N PHE A 197 6.90 17.68 -1.99
CA PHE A 197 6.13 18.53 -2.91
C PHE A 197 5.12 17.68 -3.68
N SER A 198 3.86 18.13 -3.73
CA SER A 198 2.83 17.56 -4.60
C SER A 198 2.13 18.68 -5.36
N LEU A 199 2.03 18.53 -6.69
CA LEU A 199 1.23 19.40 -7.55
C LEU A 199 0.29 18.52 -8.38
N THR A 200 -1.01 18.76 -8.21
CA THR A 200 -2.07 17.97 -8.83
C THR A 200 -3.00 18.90 -9.60
N SER A 201 -3.06 18.70 -10.91
CA SER A 201 -4.13 19.24 -11.74
C SER A 201 -5.42 18.49 -11.42
N TYR A 202 -6.46 19.23 -11.07
CA TYR A 202 -7.81 18.70 -11.00
C TYR A 202 -8.36 18.64 -12.43
N ILE A 203 -8.80 17.48 -12.87
CA ILE A 203 -9.39 17.31 -14.20
C ILE A 203 -10.76 16.69 -14.02
N TYR A 204 -11.82 17.48 -14.27
CA TYR A 204 -13.20 17.11 -13.99
C TYR A 204 -13.74 16.00 -14.90
N ASN A 205 -13.18 15.82 -16.10
CA ASN A 205 -13.66 14.83 -17.05
C ASN A 205 -12.53 14.25 -17.92
N ILE A 206 -12.41 12.92 -17.92
CA ILE A 206 -11.42 12.18 -18.73
C ILE A 206 -11.61 12.43 -20.23
N HIS A 207 -12.83 12.76 -20.66
CA HIS A 207 -13.15 13.02 -22.05
C HIS A 207 -12.74 14.42 -22.55
N ASP A 208 -12.55 15.40 -21.67
CA ASP A 208 -12.18 16.79 -22.03
C ASP A 208 -10.66 16.96 -22.20
N MET A 209 -9.89 15.92 -21.88
CA MET A 209 -8.44 16.01 -21.71
C MET A 209 -7.62 16.08 -23.01
N ARG A 210 -8.27 15.90 -24.17
CA ARG A 210 -7.59 16.07 -25.48
C ARG A 210 -7.31 17.54 -25.79
N HIS A 211 -8.05 18.47 -25.18
CA HIS A 211 -7.97 19.90 -25.48
C HIS A 211 -7.20 20.72 -24.45
N HIS A 212 -6.83 20.15 -23.30
CA HIS A 212 -6.08 20.87 -22.29
C HIS A 212 -4.57 20.87 -22.62
N THR A 213 -4.01 22.06 -22.78
CA THR A 213 -2.57 22.31 -22.76
C THR A 213 -2.06 22.00 -21.35
N LEU A 214 -1.20 20.99 -21.23
CA LEU A 214 -0.49 20.72 -19.98
C LEU A 214 0.33 21.97 -19.62
N LEU A 215 0.31 22.38 -18.34
CA LEU A 215 1.08 23.52 -17.84
C LEU A 215 2.53 23.45 -18.33
N ASP A 216 2.99 24.51 -18.98
CA ASP A 216 4.37 24.59 -19.45
C ASP A 216 5.31 25.09 -18.34
N LEU A 217 6.02 24.15 -17.71
CA LEU A 217 7.06 24.48 -16.73
C LEU A 217 8.38 24.90 -17.40
N ASP A 218 8.46 24.94 -18.73
CA ASP A 218 9.69 25.27 -19.46
C ASP A 218 9.97 26.79 -19.55
N GLY A 219 9.12 27.61 -18.92
CA GLY A 219 9.23 29.07 -18.87
C GLY A 219 10.32 29.63 -17.93
N GLN A 220 10.48 30.96 -17.96
CA GLN A 220 11.48 31.76 -17.23
C GLN A 220 11.45 31.63 -15.69
N HIS A 221 10.49 30.91 -15.12
CA HIS A 221 10.30 30.77 -13.67
C HIS A 221 10.76 29.38 -13.22
N LEU A 222 12.01 29.29 -12.75
CA LEU A 222 12.53 28.08 -12.13
C LEU A 222 11.76 27.77 -10.84
N LEU A 223 11.18 26.57 -10.75
CA LEU A 223 10.55 26.11 -9.52
C LEU A 223 11.53 26.22 -8.34
N PHE A 224 11.03 26.81 -7.26
CA PHE A 224 11.71 27.09 -6.01
C PHE A 224 12.99 27.92 -6.15
N ALA A 225 13.08 28.78 -7.18
CA ALA A 225 14.33 29.45 -7.58
C ALA A 225 15.52 28.49 -7.75
N ASN A 226 15.26 27.21 -8.06
CA ASN A 226 16.24 26.12 -8.05
C ASN A 226 16.87 25.80 -6.68
N ILE A 227 16.28 26.26 -5.57
CA ILE A 227 16.76 26.10 -4.19
C ILE A 227 15.74 25.27 -3.39
N ALA A 228 15.87 23.94 -3.49
CA ALA A 228 15.12 22.99 -2.66
C ALA A 228 16.00 21.78 -2.26
N PRO A 229 17.13 22.00 -1.55
CA PRO A 229 18.12 20.95 -1.27
C PRO A 229 17.57 19.80 -0.41
N SER A 230 16.50 20.06 0.36
CA SER A 230 15.87 19.07 1.24
C SER A 230 14.79 18.23 0.53
N LEU A 231 14.47 18.53 -0.74
CA LEU A 231 13.35 17.92 -1.44
C LEU A 231 13.67 16.47 -1.82
N THR A 232 13.08 15.52 -1.10
CA THR A 232 13.30 14.08 -1.32
C THR A 232 12.11 13.40 -1.98
N LYS A 233 10.90 13.95 -1.83
CA LYS A 233 9.66 13.38 -2.38
C LYS A 233 8.94 14.38 -3.27
N CYS A 234 8.68 13.99 -4.52
CA CYS A 234 7.92 14.83 -5.44
C CYS A 234 6.83 14.03 -6.17
N SER A 235 5.63 14.61 -6.26
CA SER A 235 4.50 14.07 -7.01
C SER A 235 3.95 15.14 -7.95
N LEU A 236 3.94 14.84 -9.25
CA LEU A 236 3.40 15.72 -10.28
C LEU A 236 2.29 14.96 -11.02
N ASN A 237 1.06 15.48 -10.99
CA ASN A 237 -0.10 14.88 -11.65
C ASN A 237 -0.77 15.88 -12.59
N GLY A 238 -0.84 15.56 -13.87
CA GLY A 238 -1.46 16.40 -14.89
C GLY A 238 -0.68 17.67 -15.23
N VAL A 239 0.65 17.67 -15.03
CA VAL A 239 1.55 18.80 -15.34
C VAL A 239 2.74 18.34 -16.17
N ARG A 240 3.37 19.23 -16.95
CA ARG A 240 4.62 18.88 -17.67
C ARG A 240 5.78 18.73 -16.70
N LEU A 241 6.83 18.05 -17.15
CA LEU A 241 8.08 17.95 -16.40
C LEU A 241 8.82 19.29 -16.40
N PRO A 242 9.47 19.69 -15.30
CA PRO A 242 10.37 20.84 -15.25
C PRO A 242 11.58 20.66 -16.20
N PRO A 243 12.26 21.75 -16.60
CA PRO A 243 13.51 21.69 -17.37
C PRO A 243 14.53 20.75 -16.74
N ALA A 244 15.22 19.95 -17.57
CA ALA A 244 16.24 19.00 -17.10
C ALA A 244 17.40 19.68 -16.33
N SER A 245 17.57 20.99 -16.50
CA SER A 245 18.56 21.82 -15.80
C SER A 245 18.15 22.23 -14.37
N SER A 246 16.96 21.87 -13.90
CA SER A 246 16.49 22.30 -12.58
C SER A 246 17.25 21.60 -11.45
N ALA A 247 17.95 22.39 -10.63
CA ALA A 247 18.70 21.91 -9.47
C ALA A 247 17.80 21.53 -8.28
N ALA A 248 16.56 22.04 -8.24
CA ALA A 248 15.62 21.79 -7.14
C ALA A 248 15.30 20.30 -6.92
N PHE A 249 15.40 19.48 -7.97
CA PHE A 249 15.01 18.06 -7.93
C PHE A 249 16.18 17.10 -7.74
N ARG A 250 17.42 17.59 -7.58
CA ARG A 250 18.63 16.74 -7.51
C ARG A 250 18.64 15.76 -6.33
N ALA A 251 18.04 16.17 -5.21
CA ALA A 251 17.96 15.37 -3.99
C ALA A 251 16.74 14.42 -3.96
N VAL A 252 15.88 14.45 -4.99
CA VAL A 252 14.66 13.64 -5.02
C VAL A 252 15.02 12.16 -5.12
N THR A 253 14.54 11.39 -4.14
CA THR A 253 14.70 9.93 -4.07
C THR A 253 13.44 9.19 -4.44
N CYS A 254 12.26 9.82 -4.29
CA CYS A 254 10.97 9.26 -4.66
C CYS A 254 10.21 10.24 -5.57
N PHE A 255 9.95 9.82 -6.80
CA PHE A 255 9.22 10.62 -7.78
C PHE A 255 7.99 9.88 -8.28
N LYS A 256 6.86 10.58 -8.26
CA LYS A 256 5.61 10.11 -8.84
C LYS A 256 5.19 11.06 -9.94
N TYR A 257 4.97 10.50 -11.11
CA TYR A 257 4.52 11.24 -12.27
C TYR A 257 3.28 10.61 -12.87
N SER A 258 2.24 11.41 -12.99
CA SER A 258 0.98 11.01 -13.61
C SER A 258 0.66 11.96 -14.74
N LEU A 259 0.58 11.40 -15.94
CA LEU A 259 0.16 12.09 -17.14
C LEU A 259 -1.12 11.48 -17.63
N VAL A 260 -2.00 12.34 -18.12
CA VAL A 260 -3.20 11.88 -18.81
C VAL A 260 -2.88 11.43 -20.23
N LYS A 261 -1.87 12.04 -20.85
CA LYS A 261 -1.47 11.72 -22.22
C LYS A 261 -0.57 10.50 -22.24
N VAL A 262 -0.26 10.05 -23.45
CA VAL A 262 0.74 9.01 -23.69
C VAL A 262 2.09 9.55 -23.24
N MET A 263 2.82 8.76 -22.47
CA MET A 263 4.18 9.10 -22.03
C MET A 263 5.19 8.60 -23.06
N GLU A 264 6.20 9.41 -23.36
CA GLU A 264 7.24 9.13 -24.34
C GLU A 264 8.58 8.78 -23.65
N VAL A 265 9.47 8.08 -24.37
CA VAL A 265 10.79 7.70 -23.84
C VAL A 265 11.64 8.93 -23.47
N ALA A 266 11.41 10.05 -24.16
CA ALA A 266 12.03 11.33 -23.83
C ALA A 266 11.65 11.81 -22.43
N ASP A 267 10.42 11.55 -21.96
CA ASP A 267 9.97 11.94 -20.62
C ASP A 267 10.77 11.19 -19.54
N ILE A 268 11.01 9.89 -19.70
CA ILE A 268 11.82 9.10 -18.76
C ILE A 268 13.24 9.63 -18.72
N SER A 269 13.83 9.81 -19.90
CA SER A 269 15.22 10.28 -20.02
C SER A 269 15.38 11.63 -19.32
N ARG A 270 14.37 12.50 -19.46
CA ARG A 270 14.28 13.79 -18.78
C ARG A 270 14.13 13.63 -17.26
N ILE A 271 13.25 12.74 -16.77
CA ILE A 271 13.08 12.47 -15.32
C ILE A 271 14.39 12.00 -14.70
N LEU A 272 15.05 11.03 -15.33
CA LEU A 272 16.27 10.42 -14.82
C LEU A 272 17.46 11.38 -14.87
N ALA A 273 17.54 12.24 -15.88
CA ALA A 273 18.52 13.32 -15.91
C ALA A 273 18.27 14.39 -14.83
N LEU A 274 17.00 14.72 -14.59
CA LEU A 274 16.58 15.71 -13.60
C LEU A 274 16.83 15.24 -12.15
N MET A 275 16.75 13.94 -11.90
CA MET A 275 16.74 13.36 -10.54
C MET A 275 17.83 12.29 -10.36
N PRO A 276 19.12 12.65 -10.34
CA PRO A 276 20.22 11.68 -10.25
C PRO A 276 20.25 10.83 -8.97
N SER A 277 19.54 11.25 -7.91
CA SER A 277 19.44 10.51 -6.63
C SER A 277 18.21 9.60 -6.57
N LEU A 278 17.44 9.48 -7.65
CA LEU A 278 16.18 8.77 -7.69
C LEU A 278 16.35 7.30 -7.34
N ARG A 279 15.59 6.82 -6.36
CA ARG A 279 15.54 5.41 -5.92
C ARG A 279 14.24 4.73 -6.31
N THR A 280 13.15 5.48 -6.31
CA THR A 280 11.80 4.98 -6.56
C THR A 280 11.07 5.88 -7.55
N LEU A 281 10.60 5.29 -8.64
CA LEU A 281 9.87 5.98 -9.71
C LEU A 281 8.48 5.37 -9.90
N ALA A 282 7.43 6.19 -9.81
CA ALA A 282 6.07 5.82 -10.14
C ALA A 282 5.61 6.57 -11.38
N LEU A 283 5.25 5.86 -12.44
CA LEU A 283 4.73 6.43 -13.67
C LEU A 283 3.30 5.97 -13.88
N MET A 284 2.45 6.92 -14.20
CA MET A 284 1.06 6.67 -14.53
C MET A 284 0.70 7.41 -15.81
N ALA A 285 0.16 6.70 -16.79
CA ALA A 285 -0.16 7.27 -18.10
C ALA A 285 -1.43 6.64 -18.69
N SER A 286 -2.07 7.29 -19.65
CA SER A 286 -3.07 6.59 -20.49
C SER A 286 -2.42 5.50 -21.34
N GLY A 287 -1.16 5.69 -21.73
CA GLY A 287 -0.35 4.68 -22.42
C GLY A 287 1.12 5.05 -22.45
N PHE A 288 1.96 4.13 -22.92
CA PHE A 288 3.40 4.29 -23.05
C PHE A 288 3.79 4.07 -24.52
N GLN A 289 4.35 5.08 -25.16
CA GLN A 289 4.80 4.96 -26.54
C GLN A 289 6.27 4.54 -26.57
N ALA A 290 6.56 3.41 -27.23
CA ALA A 290 7.92 3.13 -27.65
C ALA A 290 8.17 3.74 -29.03
N ILE A 291 9.35 4.33 -29.19
CA ILE A 291 9.87 4.67 -30.50
C ILE A 291 10.28 3.36 -31.16
N THR A 292 9.82 3.13 -32.39
CA THR A 292 10.32 2.05 -33.24
C THR A 292 11.75 2.39 -33.67
N GLY A 293 12.75 1.98 -32.89
CA GLY A 293 14.17 2.22 -33.15
C GLY A 293 15.06 1.75 -32.01
N ASP A 294 16.38 1.80 -32.21
CA ASP A 294 17.37 1.50 -31.16
C ASP A 294 17.30 2.58 -30.07
N ILE A 295 16.50 2.32 -29.04
CA ILE A 295 16.43 3.19 -27.88
C ILE A 295 17.74 3.02 -27.10
N PRO A 296 18.49 4.10 -26.83
CA PRO A 296 19.67 4.02 -26.00
C PRO A 296 19.28 3.46 -24.63
N LEU A 297 20.03 2.46 -24.18
CA LEU A 297 19.79 1.80 -22.91
C LEU A 297 19.88 2.83 -21.79
N VAL A 298 18.73 3.12 -21.18
CA VAL A 298 18.66 4.02 -20.04
C VAL A 298 19.36 3.32 -18.88
N THR A 299 20.25 4.04 -18.18
CA THR A 299 20.89 3.55 -16.96
C THR A 299 20.73 4.58 -15.86
N HIS A 300 20.48 4.12 -14.64
CA HIS A 300 20.37 5.00 -13.48
C HIS A 300 20.95 4.29 -12.25
N SER A 301 22.07 4.80 -11.74
CA SER A 301 22.89 4.10 -10.75
C SER A 301 22.18 3.86 -9.41
N THR A 302 21.24 4.71 -9.02
CA THR A 302 20.54 4.64 -7.73
C THR A 302 19.10 4.13 -7.82
N LEU A 303 18.52 4.00 -9.02
CA LEU A 303 17.11 3.61 -9.16
C LEU A 303 17.01 2.11 -8.89
N ARG A 304 16.07 1.72 -8.02
CA ARG A 304 15.84 0.34 -7.57
C ARG A 304 14.39 -0.10 -7.74
N ASN A 305 13.46 0.84 -7.68
CA ASN A 305 12.03 0.54 -7.67
C ASN A 305 11.32 1.31 -8.78
N ILE A 306 10.52 0.61 -9.58
CA ILE A 306 9.64 1.21 -10.56
C ILE A 306 8.21 0.71 -10.43
N LEU A 307 7.25 1.61 -10.57
CA LEU A 307 5.85 1.28 -10.78
C LEU A 307 5.38 1.90 -12.08
N LEU A 308 4.74 1.08 -12.93
CA LEU A 308 4.11 1.50 -14.16
C LEU A 308 2.62 1.19 -14.07
N SER A 309 1.79 2.21 -14.20
CA SER A 309 0.34 2.07 -14.16
C SER A 309 -0.28 2.66 -15.42
N THR A 310 -1.17 1.91 -16.05
CA THR A 310 -1.99 2.39 -17.17
C THR A 310 -3.43 2.60 -16.73
N TRP A 311 -4.07 3.64 -17.26
CA TRP A 311 -5.48 3.94 -16.95
C TRP A 311 -6.45 3.07 -17.78
N ASP A 312 -5.96 2.45 -18.85
CA ASP A 312 -6.76 1.71 -19.84
C ASP A 312 -6.04 0.40 -20.25
N GLN A 313 -6.57 -0.32 -21.25
CA GLN A 313 -6.01 -1.52 -21.89
C GLN A 313 -4.59 -1.34 -22.48
N CYS A 314 -4.03 -0.14 -22.38
CA CYS A 314 -2.71 0.18 -22.88
C CYS A 314 -1.61 -0.53 -22.10
N ASN A 315 -0.49 -0.72 -22.77
CA ASN A 315 0.52 -1.66 -22.35
C ASN A 315 1.87 -0.99 -22.09
N ALA A 316 2.36 -1.04 -20.85
CA ALA A 316 3.69 -0.54 -20.49
C ALA A 316 4.85 -1.43 -21.01
N LEU A 317 4.51 -2.55 -21.65
CA LEU A 317 5.45 -3.57 -22.11
C LEU A 317 6.65 -3.07 -22.91
N PRO A 318 6.50 -2.13 -23.86
CA PRO A 318 7.63 -1.70 -24.68
C PRO A 318 8.75 -1.02 -23.87
N TRP A 319 8.47 -0.57 -22.65
CA TRP A 319 9.42 0.14 -21.81
C TRP A 319 10.17 -0.77 -20.82
N LEU A 320 9.62 -1.93 -20.52
CA LEU A 320 10.19 -2.86 -19.54
C LEU A 320 11.66 -3.21 -19.78
N PRO A 321 12.14 -3.44 -21.02
CA PRO A 321 13.55 -3.71 -21.27
C PRO A 321 14.51 -2.61 -20.80
N GLN A 322 14.03 -1.35 -20.70
CA GLN A 322 14.87 -0.23 -20.26
C GLN A 322 15.21 -0.32 -18.76
N PHE A 323 14.41 -1.02 -17.96
CA PHE A 323 14.56 -1.10 -16.51
C PHE A 323 15.20 -2.41 -16.05
N HIS A 324 15.99 -3.06 -16.90
CA HIS A 324 16.68 -4.33 -16.60
C HIS A 324 17.63 -4.29 -15.37
N PHE A 325 17.99 -3.09 -14.89
CA PHE A 325 18.89 -2.86 -13.76
C PHE A 325 18.17 -2.61 -12.42
N VAL A 326 16.83 -2.64 -12.39
CA VAL A 326 16.05 -2.37 -11.17
C VAL A 326 15.74 -3.66 -10.40
N ASP A 327 15.65 -3.55 -9.08
CA ASP A 327 15.37 -4.68 -8.18
C ASP A 327 13.88 -5.00 -8.15
N ASN A 328 13.03 -3.98 -8.26
CA ASN A 328 11.58 -4.10 -8.11
C ASN A 328 10.83 -3.43 -9.24
N ILE A 329 9.97 -4.19 -9.92
CA ILE A 329 9.04 -3.70 -10.94
C ILE A 329 7.63 -3.94 -10.44
N SER A 330 6.76 -2.94 -10.51
CA SER A 330 5.32 -3.07 -10.24
C SER A 330 4.52 -2.62 -11.44
N LEU A 331 3.64 -3.48 -11.94
CA LEU A 331 2.81 -3.23 -13.10
C LEU A 331 1.35 -3.25 -12.66
N VAL A 332 0.64 -2.15 -12.89
CA VAL A 332 -0.76 -1.99 -12.51
C VAL A 332 -1.60 -1.76 -13.76
N GLY A 333 -2.53 -2.68 -14.04
CA GLY A 333 -3.41 -2.63 -15.22
C GLY A 333 -3.60 -4.00 -15.88
N THR A 334 -4.24 -4.02 -17.06
CA THR A 334 -4.46 -5.25 -17.85
C THR A 334 -3.15 -5.72 -18.46
N THR A 335 -2.42 -6.57 -17.74
CA THR A 335 -1.02 -6.90 -18.05
C THR A 335 -0.85 -8.36 -18.49
N VAL A 336 -1.77 -8.85 -19.31
CA VAL A 336 -1.84 -10.24 -19.84
C VAL A 336 -0.54 -10.69 -20.54
N PHE A 337 0.34 -9.76 -20.93
CA PHE A 337 1.60 -10.08 -21.61
C PHE A 337 2.86 -9.54 -20.93
N ALA A 338 2.76 -8.98 -19.71
CA ALA A 338 3.86 -8.31 -18.99
C ALA A 338 5.20 -9.06 -19.02
N LEU A 339 5.14 -10.34 -18.69
CA LEU A 339 6.33 -11.18 -18.55
C LEU A 339 6.98 -11.54 -19.89
N LYS A 340 6.22 -11.55 -21.01
CA LYS A 340 6.77 -11.90 -22.33
C LYS A 340 7.72 -10.85 -22.86
N SER A 341 7.54 -9.58 -22.49
CA SER A 341 8.41 -8.48 -22.97
C SER A 341 9.52 -8.10 -21.99
N LEU A 342 9.84 -9.01 -21.06
CA LEU A 342 11.05 -8.95 -20.25
C LEU A 342 12.08 -9.99 -20.77
N PRO A 343 12.68 -9.80 -21.95
CA PRO A 343 13.48 -10.84 -22.62
C PRO A 343 14.73 -11.26 -21.84
N TYR A 344 15.21 -10.40 -20.93
CA TYR A 344 16.39 -10.62 -20.10
C TYR A 344 16.08 -11.32 -18.79
N HIS A 345 14.82 -11.53 -18.45
CA HIS A 345 14.39 -12.08 -17.17
C HIS A 345 13.87 -13.50 -17.37
N VAL A 346 14.35 -14.44 -16.55
CA VAL A 346 13.87 -15.82 -16.52
C VAL A 346 13.11 -16.04 -15.21
N PRO A 347 11.76 -16.07 -15.26
CA PRO A 347 10.96 -16.35 -14.08
C PRO A 347 11.31 -17.73 -13.53
N HIS A 348 11.52 -17.81 -12.23
CA HIS A 348 11.85 -19.06 -11.54
C HIS A 348 10.96 -19.32 -10.32
N GLY A 349 10.25 -18.30 -9.85
CA GLY A 349 9.34 -18.38 -8.72
C GLY A 349 8.16 -17.45 -8.87
N ALA A 350 7.01 -17.79 -8.29
CA ALA A 350 5.89 -16.86 -8.23
C ALA A 350 4.99 -17.08 -7.00
N CYS A 351 4.36 -16.02 -6.50
CA CYS A 351 3.22 -16.07 -5.60
C CYS A 351 2.02 -15.48 -6.32
N VAL A 352 0.87 -16.15 -6.29
CA VAL A 352 -0.37 -15.70 -6.93
C VAL A 352 -1.46 -15.65 -5.86
N GLN A 353 -2.07 -14.49 -5.67
CA GLN A 353 -3.15 -14.29 -4.70
C GLN A 353 -4.22 -13.39 -5.33
N HIS A 354 -5.45 -13.90 -5.38
CA HIS A 354 -6.58 -13.24 -6.02
C HIS A 354 -6.26 -12.79 -7.46
N VAL A 355 -6.28 -11.48 -7.73
CA VAL A 355 -5.97 -10.86 -9.03
C VAL A 355 -4.52 -10.37 -9.12
N ASP A 356 -3.70 -10.64 -8.11
CA ASP A 356 -2.33 -10.14 -8.05
C ASP A 356 -1.33 -11.29 -8.09
N ALA A 357 -0.15 -10.99 -8.62
CA ALA A 357 0.99 -11.91 -8.60
C ALA A 357 2.29 -11.21 -8.27
N LEU A 358 3.20 -11.97 -7.66
CA LEU A 358 4.57 -11.61 -7.35
C LEU A 358 5.47 -12.61 -8.06
N VAL A 359 6.20 -12.18 -9.08
CA VAL A 359 7.03 -13.06 -9.91
C VAL A 359 8.50 -12.76 -9.65
N PHE A 360 9.24 -13.79 -9.28
CA PHE A 360 10.68 -13.75 -9.03
C PHE A 360 11.42 -14.18 -10.26
N SER A 361 12.27 -13.30 -10.77
CA SER A 361 12.90 -13.50 -12.06
C SER A 361 14.37 -13.13 -12.02
N ARG A 362 15.23 -13.98 -12.60
CA ARG A 362 16.66 -13.72 -12.65
C ARG A 362 17.08 -13.10 -13.96
N HIS A 363 17.93 -12.09 -13.91
CA HIS A 363 18.49 -11.46 -15.08
C HIS A 363 19.57 -12.35 -15.72
N LYS A 364 19.38 -12.75 -16.99
CA LYS A 364 20.23 -13.71 -17.72
C LYS A 364 21.73 -13.36 -17.71
N ALA A 365 22.06 -12.08 -17.76
CA ALA A 365 23.45 -11.62 -17.87
C ALA A 365 24.06 -11.11 -16.55
N LEU A 366 23.22 -10.76 -15.56
CA LEU A 366 23.68 -10.09 -14.34
C LEU A 366 23.48 -10.97 -13.09
N ASP A 367 22.74 -12.07 -13.22
CA ASP A 367 22.29 -12.95 -12.12
C ASP A 367 21.64 -12.18 -10.95
N LEU A 368 21.08 -11.00 -11.25
CA LEU A 368 20.31 -10.21 -10.30
C LEU A 368 18.88 -10.75 -10.27
N GLU A 369 18.37 -10.97 -9.05
CA GLU A 369 16.97 -11.29 -8.84
C GLU A 369 16.13 -10.01 -8.85
N THR A 370 15.15 -9.97 -9.74
CA THR A 370 14.17 -8.89 -9.85
C THR A 370 12.81 -9.41 -9.42
N CYS A 371 12.16 -8.64 -8.57
CA CYS A 371 10.82 -8.90 -8.07
C CYS A 371 9.79 -8.11 -8.91
N ILE A 372 8.92 -8.83 -9.62
CA ILE A 372 7.93 -8.27 -10.54
C ILE A 372 6.53 -8.45 -9.93
N ARG A 373 5.92 -7.35 -9.49
CA ARG A 373 4.55 -7.30 -9.00
C ARG A 373 3.60 -7.05 -10.16
N LEU A 374 2.60 -7.88 -10.32
CA LEU A 374 1.52 -7.75 -11.29
C LEU A 374 0.24 -7.49 -10.50
N HIS A 375 -0.34 -6.31 -10.70
CA HIS A 375 -1.66 -5.96 -10.17
C HIS A 375 -2.63 -5.94 -11.32
N HIS A 376 -3.54 -6.92 -11.38
CA HIS A 376 -4.63 -6.83 -12.33
C HIS A 376 -5.69 -5.88 -11.77
N GLY A 377 -6.14 -4.96 -12.64
CA GLY A 377 -7.27 -4.08 -12.34
C GLY A 377 -8.60 -4.85 -12.29
N HIS A 378 -9.67 -4.23 -12.76
CA HIS A 378 -10.97 -4.89 -12.83
C HIS A 378 -10.94 -5.99 -13.91
N VAL A 379 -10.79 -7.25 -13.50
CA VAL A 379 -10.70 -8.40 -14.41
C VAL A 379 -11.90 -9.31 -14.21
N GLY A 380 -12.51 -9.72 -15.33
CA GLY A 380 -13.67 -10.61 -15.35
C GLY A 380 -13.34 -12.08 -15.06
N ASP A 381 -12.07 -12.48 -15.18
CA ASP A 381 -11.58 -13.83 -14.90
C ASP A 381 -10.45 -13.81 -13.84
N PRO A 382 -10.69 -14.30 -12.61
CA PRO A 382 -9.67 -14.36 -11.56
C PRO A 382 -8.50 -15.29 -11.89
N ASN A 383 -8.65 -16.24 -12.83
CA ASN A 383 -7.63 -17.23 -13.17
C ASN A 383 -6.65 -16.73 -14.25
N ALA A 384 -6.93 -15.59 -14.91
CA ALA A 384 -6.11 -15.07 -16.01
C ALA A 384 -4.63 -14.88 -15.62
N VAL A 385 -4.37 -14.39 -14.40
CA VAL A 385 -3.01 -14.20 -13.89
C VAL A 385 -2.31 -15.52 -13.66
N LEU A 386 -3.01 -16.51 -13.11
CA LEU A 386 -2.47 -17.84 -12.88
C LEU A 386 -2.09 -18.52 -14.20
N PHE A 387 -2.95 -18.44 -15.21
CA PHE A 387 -2.67 -18.91 -16.56
C PHE A 387 -1.42 -18.29 -17.16
N GLN A 388 -1.25 -16.97 -16.97
CA GLN A 388 -0.09 -16.27 -17.49
C GLN A 388 1.19 -16.73 -16.77
N VAL A 389 1.18 -16.82 -15.44
CA VAL A 389 2.33 -17.19 -14.62
C VAL A 389 2.73 -18.65 -14.85
N SER A 390 1.76 -19.56 -14.99
CA SER A 390 1.99 -20.99 -15.20
C SER A 390 2.57 -21.34 -16.58
N ALA A 391 2.51 -20.43 -17.55
CA ALA A 391 3.15 -20.61 -18.85
C ALA A 391 4.70 -20.50 -18.79
N TYR A 392 5.27 -20.05 -17.66
CA TYR A 392 6.72 -19.90 -17.48
C TYR A 392 7.36 -21.11 -16.79
N PRO A 393 8.66 -21.38 -17.03
CA PRO A 393 9.37 -22.50 -16.42
C PRO A 393 9.74 -22.22 -14.96
N LEU A 394 8.73 -22.10 -14.09
CA LEU A 394 8.91 -21.88 -12.67
C LEU A 394 9.46 -23.14 -11.97
N THR A 395 10.32 -22.93 -10.97
CA THR A 395 10.81 -23.98 -10.06
C THR A 395 9.96 -24.07 -8.79
N TRP A 396 9.30 -22.98 -8.40
CA TRP A 396 8.35 -22.98 -7.30
C TRP A 396 7.17 -22.04 -7.56
N LEU A 397 6.00 -22.35 -6.99
CA LEU A 397 4.77 -21.57 -7.13
C LEU A 397 4.03 -21.57 -5.80
N SER A 398 3.73 -20.39 -5.29
CA SER A 398 2.75 -20.19 -4.22
C SER A 398 1.43 -19.72 -4.81
N ILE A 399 0.32 -20.35 -4.43
CA ILE A 399 -1.01 -20.03 -4.91
C ILE A 399 -1.96 -19.88 -3.71
N GLY A 400 -2.74 -18.80 -3.71
CA GLY A 400 -3.82 -18.61 -2.75
C GLY A 400 -4.96 -19.58 -3.05
N GLU A 401 -5.55 -20.13 -2.00
CA GLU A 401 -6.64 -21.12 -2.08
C GLU A 401 -7.80 -20.68 -2.98
N LEU A 402 -8.14 -19.38 -2.99
CA LEU A 402 -9.23 -18.83 -3.81
C LEU A 402 -8.89 -18.68 -5.29
N VAL A 403 -7.62 -18.85 -5.66
CA VAL A 403 -7.13 -18.75 -7.06
C VAL A 403 -6.90 -20.13 -7.66
N TRP A 404 -7.18 -21.20 -6.91
CA TRP A 404 -7.03 -22.53 -7.46
C TRP A 404 -7.93 -22.70 -8.69
N PRO A 405 -7.41 -23.22 -9.81
CA PRO A 405 -8.19 -23.38 -11.03
C PRO A 405 -9.40 -24.27 -10.75
N ASP A 406 -10.56 -23.90 -11.28
CA ASP A 406 -11.72 -24.78 -11.21
C ASP A 406 -11.45 -26.08 -11.99
N GLY A 407 -12.23 -27.12 -11.68
CA GLY A 407 -12.05 -28.41 -12.33
C GLY A 407 -12.40 -28.43 -13.82
N GLU A 408 -12.91 -27.33 -14.41
CA GLU A 408 -13.21 -27.20 -15.85
C GLU A 408 -12.04 -26.55 -16.62
N THR A 409 -11.20 -25.81 -15.91
CA THR A 409 -10.07 -25.05 -16.45
C THR A 409 -8.89 -25.97 -16.80
N ILE A 410 -8.57 -26.09 -18.10
CA ILE A 410 -7.41 -26.85 -18.57
C ILE A 410 -6.13 -26.04 -18.31
N MET A 411 -5.38 -26.42 -17.28
CA MET A 411 -4.12 -25.76 -16.93
C MET A 411 -2.93 -26.27 -17.77
N PRO A 412 -1.99 -25.38 -18.15
CA PRO A 412 -0.75 -25.81 -18.80
C PRO A 412 0.11 -26.64 -17.84
N ALA A 413 0.80 -27.66 -18.39
CA ALA A 413 1.71 -28.48 -17.61
C ALA A 413 2.92 -27.66 -17.11
N MET A 414 3.19 -27.72 -15.82
CA MET A 414 4.34 -27.05 -15.19
C MET A 414 5.53 -28.01 -15.09
N ASN A 415 6.23 -28.18 -16.20
CA ASN A 415 7.27 -29.21 -16.38
C ASN A 415 8.53 -29.04 -15.50
N THR A 416 8.74 -27.86 -14.94
CA THR A 416 9.94 -27.51 -14.14
C THR A 416 9.63 -27.29 -12.66
N LEU A 417 8.36 -27.34 -12.27
CA LEU A 417 7.95 -27.00 -10.91
C LEU A 417 8.35 -28.11 -9.94
N GLU A 418 9.14 -27.75 -8.93
CA GLU A 418 9.63 -28.66 -7.88
C GLU A 418 8.90 -28.45 -6.55
N THR A 419 8.47 -27.22 -6.25
CA THR A 419 7.71 -26.89 -5.02
C THR A 419 6.40 -26.19 -5.34
N LEU A 420 5.29 -26.73 -4.83
CA LEU A 420 3.97 -26.07 -4.84
C LEU A 420 3.62 -25.68 -3.41
N ALA A 421 3.30 -24.41 -3.18
CA ALA A 421 2.82 -23.91 -1.89
C ALA A 421 1.39 -23.39 -2.01
N VAL A 422 0.45 -23.95 -1.27
CA VAL A 422 -0.93 -23.45 -1.17
C VAL A 422 -1.04 -22.59 0.08
N THR A 423 -1.54 -21.38 -0.07
CA THR A 423 -1.81 -20.45 1.04
C THR A 423 -3.30 -20.41 1.33
N PHE A 424 -3.71 -20.69 2.57
CA PHE A 424 -5.12 -20.64 2.96
C PHE A 424 -5.75 -19.27 2.71
N ALA A 425 -7.01 -19.28 2.29
CA ALA A 425 -7.81 -18.08 2.21
C ALA A 425 -8.14 -17.60 3.62
N PRO A 426 -7.91 -16.31 3.96
CA PRO A 426 -8.41 -15.79 5.21
C PRO A 426 -9.94 -15.83 5.22
N CYS A 427 -10.53 -16.25 6.34
CA CYS A 427 -11.98 -16.44 6.53
C CYS A 427 -12.87 -15.26 6.09
N PHE A 428 -12.37 -14.02 6.10
CA PHE A 428 -13.16 -12.86 5.67
C PHE A 428 -13.38 -12.80 4.16
N LEU A 429 -12.55 -13.50 3.37
CA LEU A 429 -12.76 -13.67 1.93
C LEU A 429 -13.74 -14.83 1.63
N ILE A 430 -14.01 -15.70 2.61
CA ILE A 430 -14.96 -16.80 2.48
C ILE A 430 -16.34 -16.29 2.89
N GLY A 431 -17.11 -15.78 1.92
CA GLY A 431 -18.44 -15.25 2.16
C GLY A 431 -19.43 -16.33 2.64
N PRO A 432 -20.46 -15.97 3.44
CA PRO A 432 -21.46 -16.91 3.97
C PRO A 432 -22.30 -17.59 2.87
N TYR A 433 -22.30 -17.04 1.65
CA TYR A 433 -23.01 -17.56 0.48
C TYR A 433 -22.15 -18.44 -0.42
N SER A 434 -20.88 -18.68 -0.06
CA SER A 434 -19.94 -19.50 -0.81
C SER A 434 -19.44 -20.71 0.01
N PRO A 435 -20.34 -21.59 0.50
CA PRO A 435 -19.96 -22.73 1.34
C PRO A 435 -19.10 -23.78 0.62
N TYR A 436 -18.93 -23.65 -0.71
CA TYR A 436 -18.13 -24.54 -1.55
C TYR A 436 -16.85 -23.89 -2.07
N VAL A 437 -16.48 -22.71 -1.58
CA VAL A 437 -15.26 -22.03 -2.02
C VAL A 437 -14.10 -22.46 -1.13
N GLY A 438 -13.16 -23.16 -1.74
CA GLY A 438 -11.94 -23.62 -1.10
C GLY A 438 -11.36 -24.81 -1.85
N LEU A 439 -10.03 -24.93 -1.84
CA LEU A 439 -9.30 -25.99 -2.53
C LEU A 439 -9.81 -27.38 -2.12
N PHE A 440 -10.07 -27.54 -0.83
CA PHE A 440 -10.49 -28.79 -0.24
C PHE A 440 -11.96 -29.09 -0.47
N ALA A 441 -12.80 -28.08 -0.74
CA ALA A 441 -14.20 -28.30 -1.15
C ALA A 441 -14.28 -28.71 -2.64
N ALA A 442 -13.48 -28.07 -3.50
CA ALA A 442 -13.44 -28.33 -4.94
C ALA A 442 -13.02 -29.78 -5.26
N ALA A 443 -12.11 -30.36 -4.46
CA ALA A 443 -11.66 -31.75 -4.61
C ALA A 443 -12.80 -32.79 -4.52
N TYR A 444 -13.93 -32.47 -3.87
CA TYR A 444 -15.06 -33.38 -3.69
C TYR A 444 -16.23 -33.13 -4.64
N THR A 445 -16.32 -31.95 -5.27
CA THR A 445 -17.54 -31.51 -5.97
C THR A 445 -17.53 -31.64 -7.49
N THR A 446 -16.40 -32.01 -8.10
CA THR A 446 -16.30 -32.25 -9.56
C THR A 446 -16.21 -33.74 -9.90
N PRO A 447 -17.34 -34.47 -9.90
CA PRO A 447 -17.39 -35.84 -10.39
C PRO A 447 -17.32 -35.83 -11.92
N GLY A 448 -16.12 -35.97 -12.52
CA GLY A 448 -16.09 -36.18 -13.98
C GLY A 448 -14.79 -36.07 -14.76
N ALA A 449 -13.70 -35.51 -14.24
CA ALA A 449 -12.50 -35.32 -15.06
C ALA A 449 -11.20 -35.75 -14.36
N PRO A 450 -10.81 -37.04 -14.43
CA PRO A 450 -9.45 -37.46 -14.08
C PRO A 450 -8.35 -36.75 -14.90
N ASP A 451 -8.73 -36.14 -16.03
CA ASP A 451 -7.86 -35.38 -16.94
C ASP A 451 -7.68 -33.89 -16.55
N THR A 452 -8.34 -33.39 -15.49
CA THR A 452 -8.18 -31.98 -15.06
C THR A 452 -7.20 -31.79 -13.91
N ARG A 453 -6.49 -32.86 -13.52
CA ARG A 453 -5.35 -32.76 -12.60
C ARG A 453 -4.27 -31.89 -13.22
N TRP A 454 -3.79 -30.94 -12.44
CA TRP A 454 -2.72 -30.06 -12.90
C TRP A 454 -1.40 -30.84 -12.98
N ALA A 455 -0.91 -31.01 -14.19
CA ALA A 455 0.34 -31.73 -14.45
C ALA A 455 1.57 -30.93 -13.99
N MET A 456 2.29 -31.48 -13.02
CA MET A 456 3.54 -30.98 -12.44
C MET A 456 4.56 -32.13 -12.34
N PRO A 457 5.11 -32.62 -13.48
CA PRO A 457 5.92 -33.86 -13.53
C PRO A 457 7.10 -33.90 -12.55
N ARG A 458 7.70 -32.74 -12.25
CA ARG A 458 8.88 -32.62 -11.38
C ARG A 458 8.55 -32.23 -9.94
N LEU A 459 7.26 -32.20 -9.55
CA LEU A 459 6.88 -31.81 -8.20
C LEU A 459 7.51 -32.76 -7.18
N ARG A 460 8.23 -32.18 -6.21
CA ARG A 460 8.91 -32.88 -5.13
C ARG A 460 8.33 -32.51 -3.77
N GLU A 461 7.89 -31.28 -3.62
CA GLU A 461 7.45 -30.74 -2.34
C GLU A 461 6.08 -30.07 -2.48
N LEU A 462 5.14 -30.43 -1.61
CA LEU A 462 3.87 -29.73 -1.43
C LEU A 462 3.85 -29.06 -0.06
N ARG A 463 3.58 -27.75 -0.02
CA ARG A 463 3.45 -26.99 1.22
C ARG A 463 2.03 -26.44 1.33
N ILE A 464 1.41 -26.59 2.47
CA ILE A 464 0.10 -26.02 2.81
C ILE A 464 0.32 -25.08 3.98
N SER A 465 0.04 -23.79 3.81
CA SER A 465 0.44 -22.76 4.76
C SER A 465 -0.67 -21.79 5.09
N SER A 466 -0.70 -21.30 6.34
CA SER A 466 -1.46 -20.11 6.66
C SER A 466 -0.81 -18.87 6.03
N PRO A 467 -1.62 -17.85 5.67
CA PRO A 467 -1.07 -16.60 5.18
C PRO A 467 -0.18 -15.97 6.26
N PRO A 468 0.92 -15.29 5.86
CA PRO A 468 1.76 -14.58 6.81
C PRO A 468 0.91 -13.59 7.61
N LEU A 469 1.10 -13.57 8.94
CA LEU A 469 0.39 -12.66 9.84
C LEU A 469 0.58 -11.22 9.37
N SER A 470 -0.46 -10.63 8.79
CA SER A 470 -0.41 -9.25 8.37
C SER A 470 -0.43 -8.34 9.60
N GLN A 471 0.59 -7.49 9.74
CA GLN A 471 0.51 -6.35 10.67
C GLN A 471 -0.53 -5.33 10.19
N ASP A 472 -0.82 -5.30 8.89
CA ASP A 472 -1.90 -4.52 8.26
C ASP A 472 -2.95 -5.48 7.72
N SER A 473 -3.74 -6.04 8.62
CA SER A 473 -4.96 -6.72 8.20
C SER A 473 -5.90 -5.68 7.57
N PRO A 474 -6.64 -5.99 6.49
CA PRO A 474 -7.62 -5.09 5.87
C PRO A 474 -8.79 -4.71 6.80
N HIS A 475 -8.73 -5.07 8.09
CA HIS A 475 -9.53 -4.53 9.18
C HIS A 475 -9.49 -2.99 9.32
N LEU A 476 -8.75 -2.29 8.45
CA LEU A 476 -8.76 -0.84 8.32
C LEU A 476 -9.87 -0.29 7.40
N THR A 477 -10.61 -1.13 6.66
CA THR A 477 -11.81 -0.72 5.90
C THR A 477 -13.11 -1.13 6.60
N GLN A 478 -14.09 -0.22 6.56
CA GLN A 478 -15.22 -0.15 7.48
C GLN A 478 -16.01 -1.46 7.66
N ASP A 479 -16.29 -1.80 8.93
CA ASP A 479 -17.26 -2.81 9.41
C ASP A 479 -16.85 -4.29 9.59
N TRP A 480 -15.60 -4.69 9.35
CA TRP A 480 -15.22 -6.11 9.48
C TRP A 480 -14.64 -6.45 10.86
N GLN A 481 -15.34 -7.28 11.64
CA GLN A 481 -14.78 -7.84 12.87
C GLN A 481 -13.52 -8.66 12.54
N THR A 482 -12.43 -8.47 13.30
CA THR A 482 -11.30 -9.42 13.32
C THR A 482 -11.88 -10.82 13.45
N CYS A 483 -11.68 -11.63 12.42
CA CYS A 483 -12.17 -12.99 12.42
C CYS A 483 -11.59 -13.71 13.63
N ARG A 484 -12.47 -14.28 14.47
CA ARG A 484 -12.08 -14.92 15.73
C ARG A 484 -11.51 -16.33 15.53
N CYS A 485 -11.27 -16.76 14.28
CA CYS A 485 -10.54 -17.99 14.00
C CYS A 485 -9.09 -17.79 14.44
N GLY A 486 -8.80 -18.11 15.71
CA GLY A 486 -7.48 -17.93 16.31
C GLY A 486 -6.38 -18.80 15.69
N SER A 487 -6.75 -19.73 14.81
CA SER A 487 -5.84 -20.63 14.09
C SER A 487 -6.51 -21.13 12.82
N PHE A 488 -5.75 -21.22 11.72
CA PHE A 488 -6.15 -22.00 10.55
C PHE A 488 -6.09 -23.49 10.91
N THR A 489 -6.96 -24.29 10.33
CA THR A 489 -7.04 -25.74 10.61
C THR A 489 -7.02 -26.51 9.31
N VAL A 490 -6.37 -27.67 9.29
CA VAL A 490 -6.31 -28.53 8.11
C VAL A 490 -6.40 -30.00 8.49
N SER A 491 -7.12 -30.79 7.69
CA SER A 491 -7.19 -32.25 7.82
C SER A 491 -6.15 -32.88 6.88
N LEU A 492 -5.36 -33.83 7.37
CA LEU A 492 -4.41 -34.58 6.54
C LEU A 492 -5.14 -35.46 5.52
N HIS A 493 -6.37 -35.88 5.83
CA HIS A 493 -7.23 -36.55 4.88
C HIS A 493 -7.56 -35.65 3.69
N ASP A 494 -7.81 -34.36 3.94
CA ASP A 494 -8.11 -33.37 2.89
C ASP A 494 -6.86 -33.10 2.03
N VAL A 495 -5.68 -33.02 2.64
CA VAL A 495 -4.40 -32.91 1.92
C VAL A 495 -4.15 -34.13 1.03
N SER A 496 -4.37 -35.34 1.55
CA SER A 496 -4.24 -36.58 0.78
C SER A 496 -5.21 -36.63 -0.40
N SER A 497 -6.44 -36.17 -0.18
CA SER A 497 -7.48 -36.09 -1.21
C SER A 497 -7.13 -35.06 -2.28
N PHE A 498 -6.64 -33.89 -1.87
CA PHE A 498 -6.12 -32.87 -2.78
C PHE A 498 -4.98 -33.43 -3.66
N ILE A 499 -4.00 -34.12 -3.07
CA ILE A 499 -2.91 -34.73 -3.83
C ILE A 499 -3.45 -35.71 -4.87
N ARG A 500 -4.41 -36.55 -4.47
CA ARG A 500 -5.01 -37.58 -5.34
C ARG A 500 -5.79 -36.98 -6.51
N HIS A 501 -6.52 -35.89 -6.28
CA HIS A 501 -7.55 -35.40 -7.19
C HIS A 501 -7.18 -34.14 -7.95
N CYS A 502 -6.22 -33.34 -7.48
CA CYS A 502 -5.95 -32.02 -8.05
C CYS A 502 -4.56 -31.90 -8.71
N VAL A 503 -3.59 -32.74 -8.34
CA VAL A 503 -2.22 -32.66 -8.86
C VAL A 503 -1.77 -33.99 -9.46
N SER A 504 -0.87 -33.90 -10.44
CA SER A 504 -0.26 -35.06 -11.09
C SER A 504 1.25 -34.84 -11.20
N PHE A 505 2.05 -35.79 -10.72
CA PHE A 505 3.51 -35.73 -10.73
C PHE A 505 4.10 -37.08 -11.14
N SER A 506 5.34 -37.10 -11.63
CA SER A 506 5.95 -38.32 -12.19
C SER A 506 6.71 -39.16 -11.17
N ALA A 507 7.12 -38.56 -10.05
CA ALA A 507 7.76 -39.31 -8.97
C ALA A 507 6.77 -40.29 -8.32
N PRO A 508 7.22 -41.45 -7.80
CA PRO A 508 6.34 -42.39 -7.11
C PRO A 508 5.72 -41.78 -5.84
N LYS A 509 6.46 -40.87 -5.20
CA LYS A 509 6.06 -40.11 -4.02
C LYS A 509 6.70 -38.71 -4.06
N LEU A 510 6.08 -37.77 -3.37
CA LEU A 510 6.66 -36.49 -3.01
C LEU A 510 7.76 -36.68 -1.97
N ASP A 511 8.85 -35.93 -2.08
CA ASP A 511 9.92 -35.92 -1.08
C ASP A 511 9.39 -35.42 0.27
N ALA A 512 8.52 -34.40 0.28
CA ALA A 512 7.89 -33.90 1.50
C ALA A 512 6.49 -33.27 1.28
N VAL A 513 5.64 -33.40 2.29
CA VAL A 513 4.43 -32.59 2.49
C VAL A 513 4.60 -31.78 3.76
N VAL A 514 4.49 -30.46 3.65
CA VAL A 514 4.69 -29.55 4.79
C VAL A 514 3.41 -28.81 5.13
N VAL A 515 3.00 -28.82 6.39
CA VAL A 515 1.87 -28.06 6.92
C VAL A 515 2.41 -26.97 7.85
N ALA A 516 2.32 -25.71 7.43
CA ALA A 516 2.93 -24.58 8.12
C ALA A 516 1.89 -23.59 8.67
N GLY A 517 1.95 -23.31 9.96
CA GLY A 517 1.12 -22.28 10.60
C GLY A 517 -0.37 -22.61 10.65
N ALA A 518 -0.72 -23.90 10.56
CA ALA A 518 -2.07 -24.42 10.68
C ALA A 518 -2.11 -25.57 11.68
N THR A 519 -3.21 -25.66 12.43
CA THR A 519 -3.46 -26.77 13.36
C THR A 519 -4.00 -27.96 12.58
N VAL A 520 -3.33 -29.11 12.69
CA VAL A 520 -3.82 -30.34 12.08
C VAL A 520 -4.99 -30.91 12.89
N ILE A 521 -6.11 -31.18 12.23
CA ILE A 521 -7.34 -31.71 12.83
C ILE A 521 -7.93 -32.78 11.92
N ASP A 522 -7.95 -34.04 12.37
CA ASP A 522 -8.56 -35.16 11.68
C ASP A 522 -9.46 -35.95 12.63
N TYR A 523 -10.57 -36.47 12.12
CA TYR A 523 -11.48 -37.35 12.88
C TYR A 523 -10.80 -38.69 13.22
N ASP A 524 -10.07 -39.26 12.26
CA ASP A 524 -9.20 -40.43 12.43
C ASP A 524 -7.79 -40.08 11.92
N PHE A 525 -6.97 -39.55 12.83
CA PHE A 525 -5.61 -39.13 12.51
C PHE A 525 -4.74 -40.27 11.99
N ALA A 526 -4.90 -41.50 12.51
CA ALA A 526 -4.07 -42.64 12.09
C ALA A 526 -4.38 -43.05 10.65
N ALA A 527 -5.67 -43.07 10.27
CA ALA A 527 -6.08 -43.32 8.89
C ALA A 527 -5.61 -42.20 7.95
N ALA A 528 -5.83 -40.93 8.33
CA ALA A 528 -5.43 -39.77 7.54
C ALA A 528 -3.91 -39.71 7.31
N TRP A 529 -3.13 -39.97 8.36
CA TRP A 529 -1.67 -40.06 8.28
C TRP A 529 -1.22 -41.20 7.36
N SER A 530 -1.81 -42.38 7.54
CA SER A 530 -1.49 -43.56 6.73
C SER A 530 -1.80 -43.33 5.26
N ASP A 531 -2.88 -42.63 4.94
CA ASP A 531 -3.23 -42.26 3.57
C ASP A 531 -2.25 -41.24 2.98
N LEU A 532 -1.82 -40.23 3.75
CA LEU A 532 -0.89 -39.21 3.27
C LEU A 532 0.49 -39.78 2.93
N VAL A 533 1.03 -40.66 3.80
CA VAL A 533 2.35 -41.31 3.62
C VAL A 533 2.41 -42.23 2.38
N ARG A 534 1.26 -42.57 1.78
CA ARG A 534 1.23 -43.26 0.47
C ARG A 534 1.70 -42.35 -0.65
N PHE A 535 1.55 -41.04 -0.50
CA PHE A 535 1.90 -40.03 -1.50
C PHE A 535 3.23 -39.32 -1.22
N THR A 536 3.79 -39.45 -0.01
CA THR A 536 5.02 -38.74 0.37
C THR A 536 5.97 -39.58 1.23
N GLU A 537 7.26 -39.26 1.17
CA GLU A 537 8.29 -39.84 2.04
C GLU A 537 8.38 -39.16 3.41
N GLY A 538 7.94 -37.89 3.53
CA GLY A 538 8.02 -37.12 4.76
C GLY A 538 6.82 -36.19 4.96
N VAL A 539 6.37 -36.05 6.21
CA VAL A 539 5.33 -35.09 6.60
C VAL A 539 5.89 -34.20 7.70
N ASP A 540 6.02 -32.91 7.42
CA ASP A 540 6.53 -31.90 8.36
C ASP A 540 5.38 -30.98 8.80
N ILE A 541 5.30 -30.72 10.11
CA ILE A 541 4.30 -29.81 10.69
C ILE A 541 5.06 -28.68 11.40
N GLU A 542 4.92 -27.45 10.89
CA GLU A 542 5.59 -26.26 11.37
C GLU A 542 4.59 -25.33 12.09
N GLU A 543 4.95 -24.79 13.26
CA GLU A 543 4.09 -23.85 14.00
C GLU A 543 3.97 -22.48 13.32
N GLY A 544 5.01 -22.04 12.61
CA GLY A 544 5.05 -20.75 11.91
C GLY A 544 4.47 -20.84 10.50
N CYS A 545 3.98 -19.71 9.98
CA CYS A 545 3.61 -19.62 8.57
C CYS A 545 4.85 -19.76 7.66
N ASP A 546 4.66 -20.21 6.43
CA ASP A 546 5.73 -20.36 5.45
C ASP A 546 6.25 -19.00 4.97
N THR A 547 7.37 -18.55 5.53
CA THR A 547 7.98 -17.28 5.11
C THR A 547 8.80 -17.38 3.83
N LYS A 548 9.08 -18.60 3.35
CA LYS A 548 9.92 -18.84 2.18
C LYS A 548 9.12 -18.65 0.90
N TYR A 549 7.94 -19.27 0.84
CA TYR A 549 7.11 -19.30 -0.36
C TYR A 549 5.77 -18.57 -0.21
N ALA A 550 5.18 -18.47 0.98
CA ALA A 550 3.95 -17.70 1.20
C ALA A 550 4.27 -16.22 1.45
N ARG A 551 4.82 -15.56 0.43
CA ARG A 551 5.12 -14.12 0.50
C ARG A 551 3.85 -13.30 0.35
N ARG A 552 3.78 -12.20 1.10
CA ARG A 552 2.68 -11.23 1.02
C ARG A 552 2.76 -10.48 -0.30
N ILE A 553 1.65 -10.43 -1.04
CA ILE A 553 1.49 -9.49 -2.14
C ILE A 553 0.94 -8.19 -1.53
N PRO A 554 1.69 -7.07 -1.52
CA PRO A 554 1.17 -5.82 -1.01
C PRO A 554 -0.04 -5.42 -1.85
N THR A 555 -1.14 -4.99 -1.23
CA THR A 555 -2.29 -4.46 -1.98
C THR A 555 -1.85 -3.30 -2.86
N THR A 556 -2.48 -3.14 -4.02
CA THR A 556 -2.21 -2.02 -4.92
C THR A 556 -2.25 -0.72 -4.12
N PRO A 557 -1.16 0.08 -4.12
CA PRO A 557 -1.11 1.26 -3.27
C PRO A 557 -2.24 2.18 -3.69
N SER A 558 -2.97 2.74 -2.72
CA SER A 558 -3.91 3.81 -3.03
C SER A 558 -3.09 4.90 -3.72
N LEU A 559 -3.41 5.15 -4.99
CA LEU A 559 -2.65 6.03 -5.87
C LEU A 559 -2.76 7.50 -5.45
N THR A 560 -3.23 7.79 -4.23
CA THR A 560 -3.40 9.11 -3.62
C THR A 560 -2.54 9.29 -2.35
N GLY A 561 -1.85 8.25 -1.86
CA GLY A 561 -1.20 8.23 -0.54
C GLY A 561 0.32 8.43 -0.52
N ALA A 562 0.83 8.73 0.69
CA ALA A 562 2.25 8.95 1.01
C ALA A 562 3.06 7.65 1.27
N ASP A 563 2.45 6.48 1.08
CA ASP A 563 2.98 5.16 1.47
C ASP A 563 3.73 4.43 0.35
N PHE A 564 4.17 5.15 -0.66
CA PHE A 564 4.83 4.56 -1.83
C PHE A 564 6.18 3.92 -1.52
N GLU A 565 6.93 4.49 -0.57
CA GLU A 565 8.16 3.87 -0.08
C GLU A 565 7.87 2.62 0.76
N ASN A 566 6.79 2.64 1.53
CA ASN A 566 6.36 1.48 2.32
C ASN A 566 5.99 0.31 1.40
N TYR A 567 5.34 0.60 0.27
CA TYR A 567 4.94 -0.39 -0.73
C TYR A 567 6.12 -1.21 -1.28
N PHE A 568 7.28 -0.58 -1.49
CA PHE A 568 8.50 -1.30 -1.95
C PHE A 568 9.34 -1.87 -0.81
N SER A 569 9.13 -1.45 0.44
CA SER A 569 9.87 -1.96 1.61
C SER A 569 9.37 -3.31 2.16
N LEU A 570 8.25 -3.82 1.63
CA LEU A 570 7.57 -5.03 2.11
C LEU A 570 8.03 -6.35 1.46
N THR A 571 9.13 -6.30 0.70
CA THR A 571 9.82 -7.48 0.12
C THR A 571 11.21 -7.57 0.68
#